data_AF-A0A962RCS2-F1
#
_entry.id   AF-A0A962RCS2-F1
#
_cell.length_a   1.000
_cell.length_b   1.000
_cell.length_c   1.000
_cell.angle_alpha   90.00
_cell.angle_beta   90.00
_cell.angle_gamma   90.00
#
_symmetry.space_group_name_H-M   'P 1'
#
loop_
_entity.id
_entity.type
_entity.pdbx_description
1 polymer ?
#
loop_
_entity_poly.entity_id
_entity_poly.type
_entity_poly.pdbx_seq_one_letter_code
_entity_poly.pdbx_strand_id
1 'polypeptide(L)'
;GILICYDVEFPELPRILAEQGMKMLFVPYWTDTKNAYERVRRCAQARAIENECYVVITGSVGNLPNVENMDIQYSQSAVFTPSDYAFPHDAIAAEATPNTEMALIADLDLDKLVELRRNGSVRNWRDRRLDLYRVQWTGLKVG
;
A
#
# COMPACT_ATOMS: atom_id res chain seq x y z
N GLY A 1 9.72 -1.23 0.69
CA GLY A 1 9.30 -2.59 0.28
C GLY A 1 8.55 -2.48 -1.02
N ILE A 2 8.46 -3.59 -1.76
CA ILE A 2 7.69 -3.66 -3.00
C ILE A 2 6.85 -4.94 -2.93
N LEU A 3 5.56 -4.84 -3.24
CA LEU A 3 4.63 -5.95 -3.39
C LEU A 3 3.91 -5.81 -4.72
N ILE A 4 3.74 -6.89 -5.46
CA ILE A 4 3.22 -6.81 -6.83
C ILE A 4 1.73 -7.11 -6.83
N CYS A 5 0.93 -6.10 -7.16
CA CYS A 5 -0.50 -6.22 -7.43
C CYS A 5 -1.24 -6.97 -6.31
N TYR A 6 -1.59 -8.23 -6.56
CA TYR A 6 -2.35 -9.11 -5.69
C TYR A 6 -1.68 -9.35 -4.33
N ASP A 7 -0.35 -9.26 -4.26
CA ASP A 7 0.41 -9.42 -3.01
C ASP A 7 -0.04 -8.45 -1.90
N VAL A 8 -0.51 -7.25 -2.26
CA VAL A 8 -0.99 -6.27 -1.28
C VAL A 8 -2.26 -6.72 -0.58
N GLU A 9 -2.98 -7.71 -1.13
CA GLU A 9 -4.19 -8.25 -0.50
C GLU A 9 -3.85 -9.14 0.72
N PHE A 10 -2.58 -9.58 0.90
CA PHE A 10 -2.15 -10.49 1.96
C PHE A 10 -1.43 -9.77 3.11
N PRO A 11 -2.04 -9.59 4.31
CA PRO A 11 -1.53 -8.74 5.41
C PRO A 11 -0.14 -9.12 5.91
N GLU A 12 0.22 -10.39 5.76
CA GLU A 12 1.46 -10.97 6.25
C GLU A 12 2.69 -10.40 5.54
N LEU A 13 2.61 -10.18 4.23
CA LEU A 13 3.75 -9.75 3.41
C LEU A 13 4.25 -8.35 3.80
N PRO A 14 3.43 -7.28 3.82
CA PRO A 14 3.91 -5.98 4.25
C PRO A 14 4.19 -5.94 5.75
N ARG A 15 3.57 -6.81 6.56
CA ARG A 15 3.92 -6.94 7.98
C ARG A 15 5.37 -7.37 8.16
N ILE A 16 5.82 -8.40 7.44
CA ILE A 16 7.22 -8.85 7.46
C ILE A 16 8.16 -7.73 6.98
N LEU A 17 7.80 -7.03 5.90
CA LEU A 17 8.61 -5.91 5.40
C LEU A 17 8.70 -4.76 6.43
N ALA A 18 7.59 -4.46 7.12
CA ALA A 18 7.55 -3.46 8.17
C ALA A 18 8.44 -3.84 9.37
N GLU A 19 8.49 -5.13 9.74
CA GLU A 19 9.39 -5.63 10.78
C GLU A 19 10.87 -5.49 10.40
N GLN A 20 11.16 -5.55 9.09
CA GLN A 20 12.48 -5.28 8.53
C GLN A 20 12.79 -3.77 8.39
N GLY A 21 11.94 -2.90 8.93
CA GLY A 21 12.16 -1.44 8.95
C GLY A 21 11.62 -0.69 7.74
N MET A 22 10.74 -1.30 6.94
CA MET A 22 10.08 -0.61 5.83
C MET A 22 9.31 0.63 6.31
N LYS A 23 9.61 1.78 5.69
CA LYS A 23 8.89 3.06 5.87
C LYS A 23 7.95 3.39 4.71
N MET A 24 8.21 2.82 3.54
CA MET A 24 7.41 3.01 2.33
C MET A 24 7.21 1.68 1.61
N LEU A 25 5.98 1.43 1.17
CA LEU A 25 5.59 0.27 0.37
C LEU A 25 5.17 0.74 -1.03
N PHE A 26 5.77 0.19 -2.07
CA PHE A 26 5.33 0.41 -3.45
C PHE A 26 4.53 -0.79 -3.94
N VAL A 27 3.40 -0.52 -4.57
CA VAL A 27 2.47 -1.52 -5.07
C VAL A 27 2.12 -1.21 -6.53
N PRO A 28 2.97 -1.58 -7.48
CA PRO A 28 2.57 -1.61 -8.88
C PRO A 28 1.47 -2.65 -9.07
N TYR A 29 0.41 -2.31 -9.79
CA TYR A 29 -0.71 -3.21 -10.05
C TYR A 29 -1.19 -3.11 -11.49
N TRP A 30 -1.95 -4.12 -11.91
CA TRP A 30 -2.60 -4.14 -13.21
C TRP A 30 -3.99 -4.74 -13.05
N THR A 31 -5.01 -3.95 -13.36
CA THR A 31 -6.42 -4.29 -13.14
C THR A 31 -7.27 -3.85 -14.32
N ASP A 32 -8.23 -4.69 -14.69
CA ASP A 32 -9.15 -4.53 -15.81
C ASP A 32 -10.48 -3.88 -15.40
N THR A 33 -10.85 -3.99 -14.12
CA THR A 33 -12.12 -3.53 -13.57
C THR A 33 -11.93 -2.64 -12.36
N LYS A 34 -12.90 -1.74 -12.13
CA LYS A 34 -12.98 -0.94 -10.90
C LYS A 34 -13.00 -1.83 -9.65
N ASN A 35 -13.70 -2.96 -9.68
CA ASN A 35 -13.77 -3.87 -8.54
C ASN A 35 -12.40 -4.46 -8.17
N ALA A 36 -11.57 -4.81 -9.17
CA ALA A 36 -10.22 -5.29 -8.92
C ALA A 36 -9.32 -4.18 -8.36
N TYR A 37 -9.37 -2.99 -8.94
CA TYR A 37 -8.67 -1.81 -8.42
C TYR A 37 -9.05 -1.51 -6.96
N GLU A 38 -10.35 -1.54 -6.63
CA GLU A 38 -10.82 -1.22 -5.29
C GLU A 38 -10.30 -2.22 -4.23
N ARG A 39 -10.04 -3.48 -4.59
CA ARG A 39 -9.37 -4.42 -3.67
C ARG A 39 -7.94 -4.00 -3.39
N VAL A 40 -7.15 -3.76 -4.44
CA VAL A 40 -5.76 -3.27 -4.33
C VAL A 40 -5.72 -1.99 -3.49
N ARG A 41 -6.56 -1.02 -3.82
CA ARG A 41 -6.66 0.27 -3.13
C ARG A 41 -6.95 0.10 -1.63
N ARG A 42 -8.03 -0.59 -1.29
CA ARG A 42 -8.47 -0.71 0.12
C ARG A 42 -7.47 -1.48 0.96
N CYS A 43 -6.91 -2.54 0.40
CA CYS A 43 -5.85 -3.29 1.06
C CYS A 43 -4.62 -2.40 1.26
N ALA A 44 -4.17 -1.66 0.25
CA ALA A 44 -3.05 -0.73 0.34
C ALA A 44 -3.26 0.37 1.41
N GLN A 45 -4.46 0.95 1.50
CA GLN A 45 -4.82 1.89 2.57
C GLN A 45 -4.71 1.23 3.95
N ALA A 46 -5.27 0.02 4.11
CA ALA A 46 -5.13 -0.73 5.35
C ALA A 46 -3.65 -0.99 5.69
N ARG A 47 -2.78 -1.25 4.70
CA ARG A 47 -1.33 -1.46 4.91
C ARG A 47 -0.62 -0.23 5.40
N ALA A 48 -1.01 0.95 4.94
CA ALA A 48 -0.46 2.22 5.41
C ALA A 48 -0.73 2.42 6.90
N ILE A 49 -1.97 2.13 7.32
CA ILE A 49 -2.43 2.26 8.69
C ILE A 49 -1.81 1.20 9.60
N GLU A 50 -1.98 -0.09 9.29
CA GLU A 50 -1.61 -1.16 10.22
C GLU A 50 -0.09 -1.32 10.41
N ASN A 51 0.71 -0.90 9.41
CA ASN A 51 2.16 -0.98 9.43
C ASN A 51 2.81 0.38 9.72
N GLU A 52 2.01 1.42 9.92
CA GLU A 52 2.47 2.79 10.21
C GLU A 52 3.55 3.22 9.21
N CYS A 53 3.20 3.18 7.92
CA CYS A 53 4.09 3.45 6.79
C CYS A 53 3.34 4.16 5.66
N TYR A 54 4.06 4.76 4.71
CA TYR A 54 3.43 5.25 3.48
C TYR A 54 3.26 4.12 2.48
N VAL A 55 2.18 4.15 1.69
CA VAL A 55 1.94 3.17 0.62
C VAL A 55 1.65 3.89 -0.68
N VAL A 56 2.40 3.57 -1.73
CA VAL A 56 2.26 4.14 -3.06
C VAL A 56 1.70 3.06 -3.98
N ILE A 57 0.53 3.31 -4.57
CA ILE A 57 -0.04 2.42 -5.59
C ILE A 57 0.06 3.08 -6.95
N THR A 58 0.42 2.29 -7.97
CA THR A 58 0.43 2.77 -9.36
C THR A 58 -0.02 1.66 -10.29
N GLY A 59 -0.83 1.99 -11.28
CA GLY A 59 -1.24 1.06 -12.31
C GLY A 59 -1.20 1.69 -13.69
N SER A 60 -1.50 0.90 -14.70
CA SER A 60 -1.56 1.34 -16.08
C SER A 60 -2.98 1.83 -16.43
N VAL A 61 -3.05 2.82 -17.33
CA VAL A 61 -4.31 3.38 -17.85
C VAL A 61 -4.34 3.23 -19.37
N GLY A 62 -5.55 3.22 -19.93
CA GLY A 62 -5.76 3.11 -21.38
C GLY A 62 -6.02 1.68 -21.84
N ASN A 63 -5.68 1.42 -23.11
CA ASN A 63 -5.85 0.13 -23.76
C ASN A 63 -4.65 -0.21 -24.64
N LEU A 64 -4.38 -1.50 -24.80
CA LEU A 64 -3.41 -2.01 -25.77
C LEU A 64 -4.17 -2.81 -26.83
N PRO A 65 -4.71 -2.13 -27.86
CA PRO A 65 -5.37 -2.84 -28.95
C PRO A 65 -4.33 -3.76 -29.60
N ASN A 66 -4.69 -5.04 -29.79
CA ASN A 66 -3.87 -6.14 -30.34
C ASN A 66 -3.08 -7.00 -29.34
N VAL A 67 -3.32 -6.89 -28.03
CA VAL A 67 -2.80 -7.86 -27.05
C VAL A 67 -3.98 -8.52 -26.32
N GLU A 68 -4.07 -9.85 -26.39
CA GLU A 68 -5.11 -10.61 -25.69
C GLU A 68 -5.13 -10.27 -24.20
N ASN A 69 -6.33 -10.05 -23.65
CA ASN A 69 -6.60 -9.64 -22.27
C ASN A 69 -6.16 -8.20 -21.90
N MET A 70 -5.71 -7.35 -22.83
CA MET A 70 -5.31 -5.95 -22.52
C MET A 70 -6.27 -4.89 -23.07
N ASP A 71 -7.55 -5.23 -23.19
CA ASP A 71 -8.55 -4.39 -23.86
C ASP A 71 -8.91 -3.12 -23.09
N ILE A 72 -8.98 -3.18 -21.75
CA ILE A 72 -9.33 -2.05 -20.89
C ILE A 72 -8.56 -2.17 -19.57
N GLN A 73 -7.99 -1.06 -19.11
CA GLN A 73 -7.36 -0.97 -17.81
C GLN A 73 -8.11 0.04 -16.93
N TYR A 74 -8.29 -0.31 -15.66
CA TYR A 74 -8.75 0.62 -14.65
C TYR A 74 -7.62 0.91 -13.67
N SER A 75 -7.27 2.19 -13.52
CA SER A 75 -6.28 2.61 -12.54
C SER A 75 -6.55 4.02 -12.04
N GLN A 76 -6.16 4.22 -10.79
CA GLN A 76 -6.03 5.54 -10.18
C GLN A 76 -4.86 5.44 -9.20
N SER A 77 -3.73 6.04 -9.56
CA SER A 77 -2.54 6.06 -8.71
C SER A 77 -2.78 6.93 -7.48
N ALA A 78 -2.20 6.54 -6.34
CA ALA A 78 -2.39 7.27 -5.08
C ALA A 78 -1.24 7.01 -4.11
N VAL A 79 -1.07 7.95 -3.18
CA VAL A 79 -0.16 7.84 -2.04
C VAL A 79 -0.98 7.86 -0.76
N PHE A 80 -0.96 6.76 -0.02
CA PHE A 80 -1.64 6.60 1.25
C PHE A 80 -0.71 6.84 2.43
N THR A 81 -1.30 7.35 3.50
CA THR A 81 -0.62 7.65 4.75
C THR A 81 -1.17 6.78 5.87
N PRO A 82 -0.48 6.71 7.02
CA PRO A 82 -1.15 6.35 8.27
C PRO A 82 -2.34 7.28 8.55
N SER A 83 -3.22 6.85 9.46
CA SER A 83 -4.43 7.57 9.85
C SER A 83 -4.31 8.02 11.31
N ASP A 84 -3.63 9.14 11.53
CA ASP A 84 -3.49 9.81 12.84
C ASP A 84 -3.43 11.33 12.62
N TYR A 85 -3.46 12.13 13.68
CA TYR A 85 -3.58 13.59 13.65
C TYR A 85 -2.50 14.31 12.80
N ALA A 86 -1.29 13.73 12.69
CA ALA A 86 -0.20 14.31 11.91
C ALA A 86 -0.35 14.12 10.38
N PHE A 87 -1.35 13.37 9.94
CA PHE A 87 -1.60 12.96 8.56
C PHE A 87 -2.94 13.53 8.03
N PRO A 88 -3.15 13.54 6.70
CA PRO A 88 -4.42 13.97 6.12
C PRO A 88 -5.62 13.20 6.67
N HIS A 89 -6.76 13.88 6.81
CA HIS A 89 -7.99 13.32 7.38
C HIS A 89 -8.43 12.01 6.69
N ASP A 90 -8.32 11.95 5.36
CA ASP A 90 -8.77 10.80 4.57
C ASP A 90 -7.66 9.75 4.37
N ALA A 91 -6.53 9.88 5.07
CA ALA A 91 -5.34 9.04 4.95
C ALA A 91 -4.77 8.93 3.50
N ILE A 92 -4.97 9.98 2.70
CA ILE A 92 -4.50 10.11 1.32
C ILE A 92 -3.66 11.38 1.22
N ALA A 93 -2.38 11.24 0.87
CA ALA A 93 -1.48 12.37 0.63
C ALA A 93 -1.68 12.96 -0.77
N ALA A 94 -1.90 12.10 -1.77
CA ALA A 94 -2.11 12.51 -3.15
C ALA A 94 -2.86 11.41 -3.91
N GLU A 95 -3.61 11.81 -4.93
CA GLU A 95 -4.38 10.91 -5.77
C GLU A 95 -4.50 11.45 -7.20
N ALA A 96 -4.36 10.56 -8.17
CA ALA A 96 -4.53 10.85 -9.59
C ALA A 96 -6.01 10.93 -9.98
N THR A 97 -6.29 11.53 -11.14
CA THR A 97 -7.59 11.40 -11.80
C THR A 97 -7.73 9.97 -12.34
N PRO A 98 -8.86 9.26 -12.09
CA PRO A 98 -9.07 7.92 -12.60
C PRO A 98 -8.87 7.81 -14.11
N ASN A 99 -8.20 6.75 -14.56
CA ASN A 99 -8.00 6.39 -15.96
C ASN A 99 -7.35 7.49 -16.83
N THR A 100 -6.56 8.37 -16.22
CA THR A 100 -5.87 9.46 -16.90
C THR A 100 -4.37 9.28 -16.79
N GLU A 101 -3.65 9.41 -17.91
CA GLU A 101 -2.19 9.39 -17.91
C GLU A 101 -1.66 10.66 -17.23
N MET A 102 -0.94 10.50 -16.12
CA MET A 102 -0.37 11.62 -15.38
C MET A 102 0.76 11.18 -14.45
N ALA A 103 1.62 12.13 -14.10
CA ALA A 103 2.57 11.98 -13.00
C ALA A 103 1.93 12.49 -11.70
N LEU A 104 1.95 11.67 -10.65
CA LEU A 104 1.54 12.06 -9.30
C LEU A 104 2.79 12.38 -8.47
N ILE A 105 2.85 13.58 -7.90
CA ILE A 105 3.97 14.05 -7.06
C ILE A 105 3.43 14.32 -5.66
N ALA A 106 4.12 13.82 -4.64
CA ALA A 106 3.78 14.02 -3.23
C ALA A 106 5.05 14.14 -2.38
N ASP A 107 5.11 15.17 -1.54
CA ASP A 107 6.16 15.33 -0.54
C ASP A 107 5.79 14.55 0.72
N LEU A 108 6.66 13.63 1.13
CA LEU A 108 6.44 12.74 2.27
C LEU A 108 7.50 12.97 3.34
N ASP A 109 7.04 13.24 4.56
CA ASP A 109 7.90 13.40 5.71
C ASP A 109 8.02 12.06 6.46
N LEU A 110 9.20 11.46 6.43
CA LEU A 110 9.45 10.18 7.11
C LEU A 110 9.60 10.33 8.63
N ASP A 111 9.86 11.53 9.14
CA ASP A 111 9.99 11.78 10.58
C ASP A 111 8.63 11.71 11.26
N LYS A 112 7.55 12.06 10.55
CA LYS A 112 6.16 11.83 11.01
C LYS A 112 5.87 10.37 11.35
N LEU A 113 6.47 9.42 10.64
CA LEU A 113 6.31 7.99 10.95
C LEU A 113 7.01 7.61 12.26
N VAL A 114 8.15 8.25 12.56
CA VAL A 114 8.88 8.05 13.81
C VAL A 114 8.11 8.65 14.97
N GLU A 115 7.55 9.84 14.77
CA GLU A 115 6.68 10.49 15.75
C GLU A 115 5.43 9.66 16.01
N LEU A 116 4.74 9.18 14.98
CA LEU A 116 3.57 8.30 15.10
C LEU A 116 3.86 7.08 15.98
N ARG A 117 4.97 6.38 15.72
CA ARG A 117 5.38 5.19 16.49
C ARG A 117 5.65 5.47 17.98
N ARG A 118 5.98 6.73 18.32
CA ARG A 118 6.29 7.16 19.70
C ARG A 118 5.08 7.75 20.41
N ASN A 119 4.36 8.63 19.72
CA ASN A 119 3.41 9.59 20.28
C ASN A 119 2.03 9.51 19.63
N GLY A 120 1.79 8.55 18.73
CA GLY A 120 0.50 8.36 18.06
C GLY A 120 -0.66 8.20 19.05
N SER A 121 -1.84 8.67 18.63
CA SER A 121 -3.08 8.53 19.38
C SER A 121 -3.50 7.07 19.52
N VAL A 122 -3.14 6.25 18.52
CA VAL A 122 -3.26 4.79 18.48
C VAL A 122 -1.86 4.17 18.34
N ARG A 123 -1.73 2.91 18.76
CA ARG A 123 -0.43 2.23 18.86
C ARG A 123 -0.43 0.87 18.15
N ASN A 124 -0.93 0.85 16.92
CA ASN A 124 -1.12 -0.36 16.11
C ASN A 124 0.15 -1.22 16.03
N TRP A 125 1.32 -0.59 15.84
CA TRP A 125 2.59 -1.31 15.77
C TRP A 125 3.01 -1.93 17.11
N ARG A 126 2.80 -1.21 18.22
CA ARG A 126 3.23 -1.63 19.55
C ARG A 126 2.30 -2.67 20.16
N ASP A 127 1.00 -2.55 19.93
CA ASP A 127 -0.04 -3.33 20.63
C ASP A 127 -0.38 -4.65 19.91
N ARG A 128 0.45 -5.08 18.96
CA ARG A 128 0.31 -6.38 18.27
C ARG A 128 0.33 -7.52 19.30
N ARG A 129 -0.58 -8.47 19.15
CA ARG A 129 -0.73 -9.64 20.02
C ARG A 129 0.26 -10.75 19.68
N LEU A 130 1.56 -10.48 19.86
CA LEU A 130 2.64 -11.45 19.61
C LEU A 130 2.66 -12.62 20.60
N ASP A 131 1.85 -12.52 21.66
CA ASP A 131 1.48 -13.60 22.56
C ASP A 131 0.48 -14.59 21.92
N LEU A 132 -0.34 -14.14 20.97
CA LEU A 132 -1.36 -14.96 20.30
C LEU A 132 -0.92 -15.50 18.93
N TYR A 133 -0.16 -14.71 18.17
CA TYR A 133 0.24 -15.09 16.82
C TYR A 133 1.64 -14.59 16.47
N ARG A 134 2.25 -15.22 15.46
CA ARG A 134 3.47 -14.75 14.82
C ARG A 134 3.31 -14.86 13.31
N VAL A 135 3.75 -13.82 12.61
CA VAL A 135 3.89 -13.83 11.16
C VAL A 135 5.35 -14.12 10.86
N GLN A 136 5.65 -15.23 10.20
CA GLN A 136 7.03 -15.65 9.93
C GLN A 136 7.17 -16.06 8.48
N TRP A 137 8.22 -15.55 7.82
CA TRP A 137 8.63 -16.03 6.52
C TRP A 137 9.25 -17.42 6.67
N THR A 138 8.60 -18.44 6.15
CA THR A 138 9.08 -19.83 6.21
C THR A 138 10.11 -20.17 5.13
N GLY A 139 10.36 -19.25 4.20
CA GLY A 139 11.20 -19.49 3.03
C GLY A 139 10.46 -20.23 1.92
N LEU A 140 10.99 -20.15 0.71
CA LEU A 140 10.84 -21.22 -0.26
C LEU A 140 11.79 -22.34 0.18
N LYS A 141 11.30 -23.56 0.37
CA LYS A 141 12.19 -24.73 0.27
C LYS A 141 12.65 -24.76 -1.18
N VAL A 142 13.77 -24.11 -1.47
CA VAL A 142 14.51 -24.35 -2.71
C VAL A 142 15.11 -25.74 -2.53
N GLY A 143 14.39 -26.74 -3.04
CA GLY A 143 14.89 -28.10 -3.20
C GLY A 143 15.68 -28.20 -4.49
#